data_AF-A0A9R0RNS8-F1
#
_entry.id   AF-A0A9R0RNS8-F1
#
_cell.length_a   1.000
_cell.length_b   1.000
_cell.length_c   1.000
_cell.angle_alpha   90.00
_cell.angle_beta   90.00
_cell.angle_gamma   90.00
#
_symmetry.space_group_name_H-M   'P 1'
#
loop_
_entity.id
_entity.type
_entity.pdbx_description
1 polymer ?
#
loop_
_entity_poly.entity_id
_entity_poly.type
_entity_poly.pdbx_seq_one_letter_code
_entity_poly.pdbx_strand_id
1 'polypeptide(L)'
;MDIFCPLSYEGLNIFWRSTTNKLKILLLFILACDILVFAFSSQPFRLAPYIRVVFLIMTIRELRMCAITLAGLIGTYLNVLALSLLFLLFASWLAYVTFEDTPQGKTIFSSYGVTLYQMFVLFTTSNNPDVWVPAYKISRWYSLFFIVYVLLGVYFLTNLILAVIYDSFKEQFAKQLVQVDSIRKNILQKAFDLIRQGTVHIIA
;
A
#
# COMPACT_ATOMS: atom_id res chain seq x y z
N MET A 1 -8.04 -10.12 -27.26
CA MET A 1 -7.09 -10.88 -28.09
C MET A 1 -5.75 -11.06 -27.38
N ASP A 2 -5.16 -10.00 -26.80
CA ASP A 2 -3.83 -10.06 -26.16
C ASP A 2 -3.67 -11.07 -25.00
N ILE A 3 -4.75 -11.38 -24.29
CA ILE A 3 -4.76 -12.33 -23.15
C ILE A 3 -4.57 -13.78 -23.61
N PHE A 4 -4.95 -14.11 -24.86
CA PHE A 4 -4.81 -15.46 -25.42
C PHE A 4 -3.49 -15.64 -26.19
N CYS A 5 -2.73 -14.57 -26.43
CA CYS A 5 -1.40 -14.67 -27.04
C CYS A 5 -0.43 -15.57 -26.23
N PRO A 6 -0.38 -15.51 -24.88
CA PRO A 6 0.36 -16.48 -24.05
C PRO A 6 -0.04 -17.93 -24.24
N LEU A 7 -1.31 -18.20 -24.54
CA LEU A 7 -1.78 -19.56 -24.79
C LEU A 7 -1.08 -20.17 -26.02
N SER A 8 -0.73 -19.34 -27.01
CA SER A 8 -0.10 -19.76 -28.26
C SER A 8 1.39 -20.10 -28.12
N TYR A 9 2.12 -19.48 -27.18
CA TYR A 9 3.57 -19.68 -27.05
C TYR A 9 3.99 -20.45 -25.79
N GLU A 10 3.20 -20.47 -24.71
CA GLU A 10 3.53 -21.22 -23.48
C GLU A 10 3.05 -22.68 -23.52
N GLY A 11 2.02 -22.98 -24.32
CA GLY A 11 1.36 -24.28 -24.34
C GLY A 11 0.31 -24.46 -23.23
N LEU A 12 -0.70 -25.30 -23.47
CA LEU A 12 -1.91 -25.40 -22.65
C LEU A 12 -1.61 -25.73 -21.17
N ASN A 13 -0.77 -26.73 -20.92
CA ASN A 13 -0.50 -27.19 -19.55
C ASN A 13 0.30 -26.17 -18.71
N ILE A 14 1.20 -25.42 -19.35
CA ILE A 14 2.02 -24.40 -18.67
C ILE A 14 1.18 -23.15 -18.40
N PHE A 15 0.32 -22.77 -19.36
CA PHE A 15 -0.61 -21.66 -19.23
C PHE A 15 -1.57 -21.85 -18.04
N TRP A 16 -2.18 -23.05 -17.91
CA TRP A 16 -3.06 -23.39 -16.79
C TRP A 16 -2.32 -23.61 -15.47
N ARG A 17 -0.99 -23.63 -15.44
CA ARG A 17 -0.21 -23.70 -14.20
C ARG A 17 0.11 -22.31 -13.63
N SER A 18 0.18 -21.28 -14.48
CA SER A 18 0.46 -19.91 -14.07
C SER A 18 -0.72 -19.27 -13.30
N THR A 19 -0.50 -18.94 -12.03
CA THR A 19 -1.49 -18.26 -11.17
C THR A 19 -1.92 -16.91 -11.75
N THR A 20 -1.01 -16.19 -12.42
CA THR A 20 -1.33 -14.89 -13.03
C THR A 20 -2.29 -15.01 -14.21
N ASN A 21 -2.15 -16.07 -15.02
CA ASN A 21 -3.06 -16.31 -16.13
C ASN A 21 -4.45 -16.71 -15.63
N LYS A 22 -4.52 -17.54 -14.58
CA LYS A 22 -5.80 -17.86 -13.90
C LYS A 22 -6.51 -16.63 -13.36
N LEU A 23 -5.79 -15.73 -12.69
CA LEU A 23 -6.36 -14.50 -12.12
C LEU A 23 -6.89 -13.56 -13.21
N LYS A 24 -6.17 -13.40 -14.34
CA LYS A 24 -6.63 -12.61 -15.48
C LYS A 24 -7.91 -13.17 -16.10
N ILE A 25 -8.01 -14.49 -16.25
CA ILE A 25 -9.20 -15.16 -16.78
C ILE A 25 -10.38 -15.01 -15.82
N LEU A 26 -10.15 -15.18 -14.51
CA LEU A 26 -11.17 -14.98 -13.50
C LEU A 26 -11.72 -13.54 -13.51
N LEU A 27 -10.83 -12.53 -13.56
CA LEU A 27 -11.24 -11.12 -13.66
C LEU A 27 -12.04 -10.82 -14.93
N LEU A 28 -11.64 -11.41 -16.06
CA LEU A 28 -12.36 -11.27 -17.32
C LEU A 28 -13.74 -11.93 -17.27
N PHE A 29 -13.85 -13.10 -16.63
CA PHE A 29 -15.11 -13.78 -16.39
C PHE A 29 -16.05 -12.93 -15.51
N ILE A 30 -15.54 -12.34 -14.43
CA ILE A 30 -16.33 -11.45 -13.56
C ILE A 30 -16.81 -10.21 -14.35
N LEU A 31 -15.98 -9.61 -15.20
CA LEU A 31 -16.38 -8.50 -16.07
C LEU A 31 -17.46 -8.90 -17.08
N ALA A 32 -17.38 -10.12 -17.64
CA ALA A 32 -18.40 -10.63 -18.56
C ALA A 32 -19.74 -10.87 -17.83
N CYS A 33 -19.70 -11.41 -16.60
CA CYS A 33 -20.88 -11.55 -15.75
C CYS A 33 -21.50 -10.19 -15.38
N ASP A 34 -20.70 -9.17 -15.04
CA ASP A 34 -21.19 -7.82 -14.72
C ASP A 34 -21.89 -7.17 -15.93
N ILE A 35 -21.34 -7.35 -17.15
CA ILE A 35 -21.99 -6.90 -18.40
C ILE A 35 -23.30 -7.65 -18.65
N LEU A 36 -23.34 -8.96 -18.40
CA LEU A 36 -24.54 -9.78 -18.59
C LEU A 36 -25.63 -9.39 -17.58
N VAL A 37 -25.29 -9.23 -16.30
CA VAL A 37 -26.23 -8.76 -15.25
C VAL A 37 -26.76 -7.37 -15.60
N PHE A 38 -25.91 -6.47 -16.09
CA PHE A 38 -26.33 -5.15 -16.56
C PHE A 38 -27.32 -5.21 -17.75
N ALA A 39 -27.18 -6.20 -18.63
CA ALA A 39 -28.09 -6.38 -19.76
C ALA A 39 -29.49 -6.88 -19.34
N PHE A 40 -29.59 -7.65 -18.24
CA PHE A 40 -30.85 -8.20 -17.75
C PHE A 40 -31.50 -7.37 -16.62
N SER A 41 -30.73 -6.55 -15.90
CA SER A 41 -31.22 -5.77 -14.76
C SER A 41 -30.45 -4.44 -14.63
N SER A 42 -31.18 -3.34 -14.58
CA SER A 42 -30.64 -2.00 -14.27
C SER A 42 -30.33 -1.87 -12.78
N GLN A 43 -29.26 -2.52 -12.31
CA GLN A 43 -28.79 -2.35 -10.93
C GLN A 43 -28.04 -1.01 -10.74
N PRO A 44 -28.22 -0.35 -9.58
CA PRO A 44 -27.53 0.92 -9.28
C PRO A 44 -26.06 0.75 -8.86
N PHE A 45 -25.64 -0.45 -8.45
CA PHE A 45 -24.26 -0.72 -8.01
C PHE A 45 -23.42 -1.28 -9.16
N ARG A 46 -22.34 -0.58 -9.53
CA ARG A 46 -21.46 -0.96 -10.65
C ARG A 46 -20.04 -1.25 -10.16
N LEU A 47 -19.66 -2.52 -10.11
CA LEU A 47 -18.32 -2.95 -9.70
C LEU A 47 -17.31 -2.95 -10.86
N ALA A 48 -17.79 -2.97 -12.11
CA ALA A 48 -16.94 -2.94 -13.31
C ALA A 48 -15.82 -1.87 -13.33
N PRO A 49 -16.02 -0.61 -12.88
CA PRO A 49 -14.96 0.39 -12.93
C PRO A 49 -13.74 0.00 -12.08
N TYR A 50 -13.95 -0.55 -10.88
CA TYR A 50 -12.86 -0.99 -10.00
C TYR A 50 -12.12 -2.19 -10.58
N ILE A 51 -12.86 -3.15 -11.13
CA ILE A 51 -12.27 -4.36 -11.73
C ILE A 51 -11.43 -4.00 -12.95
N ARG A 52 -11.82 -2.99 -13.74
CA ARG A 52 -11.01 -2.49 -14.86
C ARG A 52 -9.66 -1.93 -14.41
N VAL A 53 -9.61 -1.20 -13.30
CA VAL A 53 -8.35 -0.67 -12.74
C VAL A 53 -7.45 -1.82 -12.29
N VAL A 54 -8.01 -2.81 -11.58
CA VAL A 54 -7.25 -4.01 -11.16
C VAL A 54 -6.74 -4.80 -12.37
N PHE A 55 -7.56 -4.94 -13.40
CA PHE A 55 -7.19 -5.60 -14.64
C PHE A 55 -6.04 -4.88 -15.36
N LEU A 56 -6.06 -3.54 -15.40
CA LEU A 56 -4.96 -2.73 -15.95
C LEU A 56 -3.65 -2.97 -15.19
N ILE A 57 -3.70 -2.94 -13.85
CA ILE A 57 -2.53 -3.18 -12.98
C ILE A 57 -1.96 -4.59 -13.23
N MET A 58 -2.81 -5.61 -13.38
CA MET A 58 -2.36 -6.98 -13.67
C MET A 58 -1.84 -7.18 -15.09
N THR A 59 -2.27 -6.34 -16.04
CA THR A 59 -1.88 -6.43 -17.45
C THR A 59 -0.48 -5.85 -17.66
N ILE A 60 -0.20 -4.68 -17.10
CA ILE A 60 1.10 -4.01 -17.25
C ILE A 60 2.10 -4.64 -16.27
N ARG A 61 3.19 -5.20 -16.81
CA ARG A 61 4.24 -5.87 -16.03
C ARG A 61 4.83 -4.96 -14.95
N GLU A 62 5.15 -3.71 -15.31
CA GLU A 62 5.74 -2.73 -14.40
C GLU A 62 4.81 -2.43 -13.21
N LEU A 63 3.52 -2.18 -13.47
CA LEU A 63 2.53 -1.93 -12.41
C LEU A 63 2.34 -3.14 -11.51
N ARG A 64 2.31 -4.34 -12.08
CA ARG A 64 2.20 -5.58 -11.30
C ARG A 64 3.41 -5.77 -10.39
N MET A 65 4.63 -5.51 -10.89
CA MET A 65 5.84 -5.58 -10.08
C MET A 65 5.80 -4.57 -8.94
N CYS A 66 5.41 -3.31 -9.21
CA CYS A 66 5.21 -2.31 -8.17
C CYS A 66 4.17 -2.75 -7.13
N ALA A 67 3.03 -3.29 -7.56
CA ALA A 67 1.97 -3.77 -6.67
C ALA A 67 2.43 -4.93 -5.77
N ILE A 68 3.17 -5.90 -6.32
CA ILE A 68 3.75 -7.01 -5.55
C ILE A 68 4.80 -6.49 -4.55
N THR A 69 5.59 -5.50 -4.95
CA THR A 69 6.56 -4.83 -4.07
C THR A 69 5.85 -4.20 -2.89
N LEU A 70 4.86 -3.35 -3.15
CA LEU A 70 4.02 -2.71 -2.13
C LEU A 70 3.33 -3.73 -1.21
N ALA A 71 2.81 -4.81 -1.77
CA ALA A 71 2.22 -5.90 -0.98
C ALA A 71 3.26 -6.62 -0.11
N GLY A 72 4.51 -6.76 -0.55
CA GLY A 72 5.61 -7.29 0.26
C GLY A 72 5.99 -6.36 1.43
N LEU A 73 5.81 -5.06 1.28
CA LEU A 73 6.09 -4.04 2.31
C LEU A 73 4.98 -3.92 3.35
N ILE A 74 3.77 -4.40 3.05
CA ILE A 74 2.60 -4.19 3.92
C ILE A 74 2.79 -4.83 5.30
N GLY A 75 3.49 -5.97 5.38
CA GLY A 75 3.68 -6.70 6.64
C GLY A 75 4.50 -5.91 7.66
N THR A 76 5.63 -5.33 7.24
CA THR A 76 6.45 -4.49 8.11
C THR A 76 5.76 -3.16 8.41
N TYR A 77 5.08 -2.58 7.42
CA TYR A 77 4.29 -1.36 7.60
C TYR A 77 3.17 -1.51 8.64
N LEU A 78 2.45 -2.64 8.64
CA LEU A 78 1.36 -2.88 9.60
C LEU A 78 1.84 -2.87 11.06
N ASN A 79 3.06 -3.35 11.34
CA ASN A 79 3.61 -3.34 12.70
C ASN A 79 3.86 -1.91 13.20
N VAL A 80 4.46 -1.05 12.36
CA VAL A 80 4.69 0.36 12.73
C VAL A 80 3.39 1.14 12.76
N LEU A 81 2.46 0.84 11.86
CA LEU A 81 1.12 1.41 11.87
C LEU A 81 0.41 1.06 13.18
N ALA A 82 0.49 -0.19 13.65
CA ALA A 82 -0.08 -0.61 14.92
C ALA A 82 0.53 0.17 16.10
N LEU A 83 1.84 0.39 16.12
CA LEU A 83 2.50 1.23 17.12
C LEU A 83 2.00 2.69 17.08
N SER A 84 1.87 3.26 15.87
CA SER A 84 1.36 4.63 15.68
C SER A 84 -0.10 4.77 16.11
N LEU A 85 -0.93 3.75 15.84
CA LEU A 85 -2.32 3.70 16.27
C LEU A 85 -2.43 3.56 17.79
N LEU A 86 -1.56 2.74 18.41
CA LEU A 86 -1.50 2.63 19.86
C LEU A 86 -1.14 3.97 20.51
N PHE A 87 -0.12 4.66 19.99
CA PHE A 87 0.22 6.01 20.43
C PHE A 87 -0.96 6.97 20.27
N LEU A 88 -1.63 6.95 19.13
CA LEU A 88 -2.78 7.82 18.85
C LEU A 88 -3.92 7.55 19.84
N LEU A 89 -4.28 6.28 20.07
CA LEU A 89 -5.34 5.89 21.02
C LEU A 89 -4.99 6.34 22.44
N PHE A 90 -3.76 6.08 22.89
CA PHE A 90 -3.30 6.48 24.22
C PHE A 90 -3.26 8.00 24.39
N ALA A 91 -2.71 8.73 23.42
CA ALA A 91 -2.65 10.19 23.43
C ALA A 91 -4.04 10.83 23.37
N SER A 92 -4.96 10.25 22.59
CA SER A 92 -6.35 10.70 22.51
C SER A 92 -7.11 10.47 23.81
N TRP A 93 -6.86 9.35 24.48
CA TRP A 93 -7.45 9.09 25.80
C TRP A 93 -6.91 10.06 26.85
N LEU A 94 -5.59 10.29 26.86
CA LEU A 94 -4.97 11.26 27.76
C LEU A 94 -5.48 12.69 27.50
N ALA A 95 -5.62 13.08 26.23
CA ALA A 95 -6.21 14.36 25.85
C ALA A 95 -7.66 14.48 26.35
N TYR A 96 -8.48 13.45 26.14
CA TYR A 96 -9.87 13.43 26.57
C TYR A 96 -9.98 13.65 28.09
N VAL A 97 -9.26 12.86 28.90
CA VAL A 97 -9.28 12.98 30.37
C VAL A 97 -8.73 14.33 30.83
N THR A 98 -7.71 14.88 30.17
CA THR A 98 -7.11 16.17 30.56
C THR A 98 -8.02 17.35 30.25
N PHE A 99 -8.80 17.27 29.17
CA PHE A 99 -9.63 18.38 28.69
C PHE A 99 -11.12 18.23 28.97
N GLU A 100 -11.57 17.13 29.57
CA GLU A 100 -12.99 16.84 29.86
C GLU A 100 -13.68 17.98 30.65
N ASP A 101 -13.02 18.47 31.71
CA ASP A 101 -13.56 19.51 32.59
C ASP A 101 -13.38 20.95 32.06
N THR A 102 -12.72 21.10 30.90
CA THR A 102 -12.51 22.43 30.29
C THR A 102 -13.66 22.79 29.34
N PRO A 103 -13.94 24.08 29.08
CA PRO A 103 -14.89 24.46 28.05
C PRO A 103 -14.43 24.06 26.63
N GLN A 104 -13.15 23.70 26.42
CA GLN A 104 -12.72 23.01 25.19
C GLN A 104 -13.23 21.58 25.11
N GLY A 105 -13.28 20.88 26.25
CA GLY A 105 -13.93 19.59 26.44
C GLY A 105 -15.32 19.54 25.82
N LYS A 106 -16.10 20.59 26.05
CA LYS A 106 -17.50 20.67 25.60
C LYS A 106 -17.69 20.95 24.11
N THR A 107 -16.69 21.56 23.43
CA THR A 107 -16.83 22.01 22.04
C THR A 107 -15.98 21.22 21.05
N ILE A 108 -14.77 20.82 21.45
CA ILE A 108 -13.78 20.15 20.59
C ILE A 108 -13.58 18.68 21.00
N PHE A 109 -13.70 18.36 22.29
CA PHE A 109 -13.44 17.02 22.84
C PHE A 109 -14.69 16.38 23.47
N SER A 110 -15.84 16.53 22.80
CA SER A 110 -17.16 16.17 23.35
C SER A 110 -17.33 14.67 23.65
N SER A 111 -16.61 13.82 22.92
CA SER A 111 -16.54 12.37 23.17
C SER A 111 -15.16 11.85 22.83
N TYR A 112 -14.83 10.66 23.33
CA TYR A 112 -13.57 10.00 22.99
C TYR A 112 -13.37 9.85 21.48
N GLY A 113 -14.42 9.48 20.72
CA GLY A 113 -14.33 9.33 19.26
C GLY A 113 -14.04 10.65 18.53
N VAL A 114 -14.67 11.74 18.97
CA VAL A 114 -14.39 13.09 18.42
C VAL A 114 -12.98 13.53 18.79
N THR A 115 -12.53 13.24 20.01
CA THR A 115 -11.16 13.54 20.46
C THR A 115 -10.13 12.79 19.66
N LEU A 116 -10.35 11.50 19.42
CA LEU A 116 -9.50 10.68 18.57
C LEU A 116 -9.39 11.26 17.17
N TYR A 117 -10.51 11.67 16.57
CA TYR A 117 -10.50 12.31 15.26
C TYR A 117 -9.71 13.63 15.28
N GLN A 118 -9.91 14.50 16.27
CA GLN A 118 -9.17 15.76 16.38
C GLN A 118 -7.67 15.55 16.58
N MET A 119 -7.27 14.55 17.38
CA MET A 119 -5.87 14.18 17.58
C MET A 119 -5.27 13.54 16.33
N PHE A 120 -6.06 12.77 15.56
CA PHE A 120 -5.63 12.22 14.28
C PHE A 120 -5.37 13.31 13.24
N VAL A 121 -6.25 14.30 13.13
CA VAL A 121 -6.04 15.46 12.24
C VAL A 121 -4.84 16.31 12.72
N LEU A 122 -4.60 16.35 14.04
CA LEU A 122 -3.40 17.01 14.59
C LEU A 122 -2.13 16.22 14.31
N PHE A 123 -2.20 14.89 14.24
CA PHE A 123 -1.07 14.04 13.83
C PHE A 123 -0.63 14.34 12.39
N THR A 124 -1.56 14.74 11.51
CA THR A 124 -1.25 15.24 10.16
C THR A 124 -0.99 16.74 10.12
N THR A 125 -0.93 17.41 11.28
CA THR A 125 -0.72 18.86 11.46
C THR A 125 -1.74 19.76 10.74
N SER A 126 -2.87 19.22 10.29
CA SER A 126 -3.80 19.95 9.41
C SER A 126 -4.67 20.94 10.17
N ASN A 127 -4.86 20.76 11.48
CA ASN A 127 -5.65 21.62 12.36
C ASN A 127 -4.80 22.39 13.39
N ASN A 128 -3.48 22.53 13.15
CA ASN A 128 -2.58 23.34 13.98
C ASN A 128 -2.58 24.80 13.49
N PRO A 129 -2.88 25.83 14.32
CA PRO A 129 -3.05 25.81 15.78
C PRO A 129 -4.50 25.73 16.29
N ASP A 130 -5.49 25.70 15.40
CA ASP A 130 -6.91 25.86 15.73
C ASP A 130 -7.43 24.89 16.80
N VAL A 131 -6.92 23.66 16.84
CA VAL A 131 -7.36 22.63 17.81
C VAL A 131 -6.98 22.96 19.26
N TRP A 132 -5.91 23.72 19.50
CA TRP A 132 -5.38 23.98 20.85
C TRP A 132 -5.39 25.46 21.25
N VAL A 133 -5.65 26.39 20.33
CA VAL A 133 -5.82 27.82 20.64
C VAL A 133 -6.85 28.07 21.75
N PRO A 134 -8.03 27.42 21.77
CA PRO A 134 -8.98 27.61 22.86
C PRO A 134 -8.40 27.19 24.20
N ALA A 135 -7.66 26.07 24.27
CA ALA A 135 -6.98 25.56 25.49
C ALA A 135 -5.91 26.52 25.98
N TYR A 136 -5.13 27.06 25.04
CA TYR A 136 -4.11 28.04 25.34
C TYR A 136 -4.65 29.34 25.93
N LYS A 137 -5.84 29.78 25.50
CA LYS A 137 -6.50 30.99 26.04
C LYS A 137 -6.89 30.84 27.52
N ILE A 138 -7.09 29.62 28.02
CA ILE A 138 -7.44 29.38 29.43
C ILE A 138 -6.18 29.27 30.28
N SER A 139 -5.22 28.47 29.85
CA SER A 139 -3.94 28.34 30.54
C SER A 139 -2.84 28.00 29.55
N ARG A 140 -1.71 28.72 29.66
CA ARG A 140 -0.52 28.49 28.83
C ARG A 140 0.05 27.09 29.01
N TRP A 141 -0.15 26.49 30.18
CA TRP A 141 0.34 25.15 30.51
C TRP A 141 -0.27 24.05 29.64
N TYR A 142 -1.51 24.23 29.16
CA TYR A 142 -2.14 23.24 28.28
C TYR A 142 -1.47 23.13 26.91
N SER A 143 -0.77 24.17 26.43
CA SER A 143 -0.01 24.10 25.17
C SER A 143 1.16 23.11 25.25
N LEU A 144 1.71 22.85 26.44
CA LEU A 144 2.81 21.91 26.63
C LEU A 144 2.42 20.49 26.19
N PHE A 145 1.18 20.06 26.48
CA PHE A 145 0.65 18.78 26.01
C PHE A 145 0.71 18.66 24.49
N PHE A 146 0.21 19.67 23.78
CA PHE A 146 0.18 19.68 22.31
C PHE A 146 1.57 19.76 21.70
N ILE A 147 2.50 20.51 22.31
CA ILE A 147 3.90 20.59 21.88
C ILE A 147 4.58 19.22 22.00
N VAL A 148 4.43 18.54 23.15
CA VAL A 148 4.98 17.20 23.36
C VAL A 148 4.34 16.19 22.40
N TYR A 149 3.03 16.28 22.20
CA TYR A 149 2.31 15.43 21.24
C TYR A 149 2.82 15.61 19.81
N VAL A 150 3.02 16.84 19.34
CA VAL A 150 3.55 17.12 18.00
C VAL A 150 5.02 16.67 17.90
N LEU A 151 5.82 16.87 18.95
CA LEU A 151 7.22 16.42 18.97
C LEU A 151 7.34 14.89 18.87
N LEU A 152 6.60 14.15 19.70
CA LEU A 152 6.65 12.69 19.71
C LEU A 152 5.85 12.06 18.55
N GLY A 153 4.67 12.59 18.25
CA GLY A 153 3.80 12.07 17.20
C GLY A 153 4.31 12.42 15.81
N VAL A 154 4.41 13.72 15.52
CA VAL A 154 4.78 14.15 14.17
C VAL A 154 6.27 13.91 13.96
N TYR A 155 7.16 14.51 14.74
CA TYR A 155 8.59 14.45 14.41
C TYR A 155 9.24 13.09 14.71
N PHE A 156 8.86 12.42 15.79
CA PHE A 156 9.48 11.12 16.10
C PHE A 156 8.78 9.97 15.37
N LEU A 157 7.46 9.77 15.54
CA LEU A 157 6.79 8.61 14.93
C LEU A 157 6.71 8.68 13.40
N THR A 158 6.46 9.83 12.77
CA THR A 158 6.41 9.86 11.29
C THR A 158 7.78 9.61 10.66
N ASN A 159 8.86 10.10 11.26
CA ASN A 159 10.21 9.81 10.81
C ASN A 159 10.59 8.33 11.04
N LEU A 160 10.13 7.73 12.14
CA LEU A 160 10.27 6.29 12.36
C LEU A 160 9.52 5.48 11.29
N ILE A 161 8.27 5.85 10.98
CA ILE A 161 7.47 5.23 9.91
C ILE A 161 8.21 5.32 8.58
N LEU A 162 8.70 6.51 8.22
CA LEU A 162 9.45 6.73 6.99
C LEU A 162 10.72 5.86 6.94
N ALA A 163 11.46 5.77 8.04
CA ALA A 163 12.68 4.96 8.13
C ALA A 163 12.39 3.47 7.90
N VAL A 164 11.35 2.91 8.53
CA VAL A 164 11.00 1.49 8.38
C VAL A 164 10.48 1.17 6.98
N ILE A 165 9.67 2.06 6.39
CA ILE A 165 9.21 1.91 5.01
C ILE A 165 10.40 1.96 4.05
N TYR A 166 11.34 2.89 4.26
CA TYR A 166 12.51 3.05 3.42
C TYR A 166 13.41 1.81 3.45
N ASP A 167 13.68 1.27 4.64
CA ASP A 167 14.49 0.06 4.80
C ASP A 167 13.85 -1.15 4.11
N SER A 168 12.55 -1.35 4.34
CA SER A 168 11.77 -2.41 3.69
C SER A 168 11.76 -2.25 2.16
N PHE A 169 11.58 -1.02 1.67
CA PHE A 169 11.58 -0.70 0.24
C PHE A 169 12.95 -1.01 -0.39
N LYS A 170 14.04 -0.61 0.27
CA LYS A 170 15.40 -0.88 -0.16
C LYS A 170 15.68 -2.37 -0.27
N GLU A 171 15.21 -3.17 0.68
CA GLU A 171 15.35 -4.63 0.65
C GLU A 171 14.62 -5.25 -0.55
N GLN A 172 13.36 -4.85 -0.77
CA GLN A 172 12.58 -5.34 -1.92
C GLN A 172 13.18 -4.91 -3.25
N PHE A 173 13.65 -3.67 -3.35
CA PHE A 173 14.32 -3.15 -4.54
C PHE A 173 15.62 -3.91 -4.84
N ALA A 174 16.44 -4.19 -3.83
CA ALA A 174 17.65 -4.98 -3.99
C ALA A 174 17.35 -6.41 -4.49
N LYS A 175 16.30 -7.06 -3.96
CA LYS A 175 15.85 -8.38 -4.43
C LYS A 175 15.47 -8.36 -5.92
N GLN A 176 14.78 -7.32 -6.37
CA GLN A 176 14.41 -7.17 -7.78
C GLN A 176 15.62 -6.99 -8.69
N LEU A 177 16.60 -6.17 -8.27
CA LEU A 177 17.83 -5.98 -9.04
C LEU A 177 18.60 -7.30 -9.22
N VAL A 178 18.74 -8.08 -8.14
CA VAL A 178 19.40 -9.40 -8.19
C VAL A 178 18.66 -10.36 -9.12
N GLN A 179 17.33 -10.37 -9.09
CA GLN A 179 16.53 -11.19 -10.00
C GLN A 179 16.74 -10.79 -11.46
N VAL A 180 16.73 -9.48 -11.77
CA VAL A 180 16.98 -8.99 -13.14
C VAL A 180 18.39 -9.38 -13.62
N ASP A 181 19.40 -9.22 -12.77
CA ASP A 181 20.78 -9.59 -13.11
C ASP A 181 20.96 -11.10 -13.32
N SER A 182 20.33 -11.93 -12.47
CA SER A 182 20.38 -13.38 -12.63
C SER A 182 19.72 -13.85 -13.94
N ILE A 183 18.59 -13.25 -14.32
CA ILE A 183 17.92 -13.52 -15.60
C ILE A 183 18.84 -13.13 -16.76
N ARG A 184 19.45 -11.95 -16.70
CA ARG A 184 20.39 -11.47 -17.74
C ARG A 184 21.58 -12.41 -17.90
N LYS A 185 22.20 -12.85 -16.79
CA LYS A 185 23.31 -13.82 -16.80
C LYS A 185 22.89 -15.17 -17.39
N ASN A 186 21.73 -15.69 -16.99
CA ASN A 186 21.21 -16.95 -17.52
C ASN A 186 20.95 -16.91 -19.03
N ILE A 187 20.43 -15.80 -19.56
CA ILE A 187 20.21 -15.61 -21.00
C ILE A 187 21.55 -15.60 -21.75
N LEU A 188 22.52 -14.82 -21.26
CA LEU A 188 23.85 -14.74 -21.86
C LEU A 188 24.57 -16.09 -21.86
N GLN A 189 24.48 -16.83 -20.75
CA GLN A 189 25.10 -18.15 -20.65
C GLN A 189 24.48 -19.14 -21.63
N LYS A 190 23.14 -19.18 -21.74
CA LYS A 190 22.46 -20.02 -22.73
C LYS A 190 22.84 -19.66 -24.16
N ALA A 191 22.93 -18.36 -24.48
CA ALA A 191 23.36 -17.92 -25.81
C ALA A 191 24.80 -18.37 -26.12
N PHE A 192 25.71 -18.26 -25.14
CA PHE A 192 27.10 -18.70 -25.30
C PHE A 192 27.22 -20.22 -25.47
N ASP A 193 26.46 -21.00 -24.70
CA ASP A 193 26.45 -22.46 -24.80
C ASP A 193 25.95 -22.96 -26.17
N LEU A 194 24.93 -22.29 -26.74
CA LEU A 194 24.45 -22.58 -28.09
C LEU A 194 25.50 -22.28 -29.17
N ILE A 195 26.22 -21.15 -29.06
CA ILE A 195 27.32 -20.81 -29.98
C ILE A 195 28.41 -21.88 -29.90
N ARG A 196 28.81 -22.27 -28.67
CA ARG A 196 29.85 -23.27 -28.45
C ARG A 196 29.49 -24.64 -29.04
N GLN A 197 28.22 -25.07 -28.91
CA GLN A 197 27.76 -26.31 -29.55
C GLN A 197 27.78 -26.23 -31.07
N GLY A 198 27.38 -25.09 -31.64
CA GLY A 198 27.43 -24.87 -33.10
C GLY A 198 28.84 -24.90 -33.66
N THR A 199 29.84 -24.37 -32.95
CA THR A 199 31.25 -24.38 -33.39
C THR A 199 31.84 -25.80 -33.41
N VAL A 200 31.47 -26.67 -32.47
CA VAL A 200 31.94 -28.07 -32.44
C VAL A 200 31.41 -28.88 -33.64
N HIS A 201 30.23 -28.53 -34.16
CA HIS A 201 29.61 -29.24 -35.28
C HIS A 201 30.15 -28.85 -36.66
N ILE A 202 30.93 -27.76 -36.77
CA ILE A 202 31.53 -27.26 -38.04
C ILE A 202 32.98 -27.76 -38.18
N ILE A 203 33.61 -28.20 -37.09
CA ILE A 203 35.01 -28.64 -37.05
C ILE A 203 35.13 -30.18 -37.08
N ALA A 204 34.02 -30.91 -36.95
CA ALA A 204 33.92 -32.36 -37.13
C ALA A 204 33.31 -32.70 -38.50
#